data_AF-A0AAJ2M1M8-F1
#
_entry.id   AF-A0AAJ2M1M8-F1
#
_cell.length_a   1.000
_cell.length_b   1.000
_cell.length_c   1.000
_cell.angle_alpha   90.00
_cell.angle_beta   90.00
_cell.angle_gamma   90.00
#
_symmetry.space_group_name_H-M   'P 1'
#
loop_
_entity.id
_entity.type
_entity.pdbx_description
1 polymer ?
#
loop_
_entity_poly.entity_id
_entity_poly.type
_entity_poly.pdbx_seq_one_letter_code
_entity_poly.pdbx_strand_id
1 'polypeptide(L)'
;MHLPLALLAGTSVTPIPVPTVDPELVTPGPWGFGIIVFVTVAVVLLAADMTRRIRRGRVRADIQEELDAEEAERDARARERGDRDDQAL
;
A
#
# COMPACT_ATOMS: atom_id res chain seq x y z
N MET A 1 40.09 66.54 -15.02
CA MET A 1 38.86 66.64 -14.21
C MET A 1 37.68 66.10 -15.01
N HIS A 2 37.30 64.83 -14.83
CA HIS A 2 35.93 64.31 -14.90
C HIS A 2 36.00 62.79 -14.67
N LEU A 3 35.83 62.41 -13.41
CA LEU A 3 35.58 61.04 -12.99
C LEU A 3 34.20 60.58 -13.51
N PRO A 4 33.99 59.27 -13.71
CA PRO A 4 32.96 58.74 -14.59
C PRO A 4 31.56 58.93 -14.05
N LEU A 5 30.62 59.12 -14.98
CA LEU A 5 29.18 59.11 -14.81
C LEU A 5 28.77 57.88 -13.97
N ALA A 6 28.40 58.14 -12.72
CA ALA A 6 27.96 57.13 -11.77
C ALA A 6 26.73 56.39 -12.31
N LEU A 7 26.86 55.07 -12.41
CA LEU A 7 25.76 54.13 -12.47
C LEU A 7 24.93 54.30 -11.18
N LEU A 8 23.92 55.16 -11.22
CA LEU A 8 22.89 55.25 -10.18
C LEU A 8 21.94 54.06 -10.37
N ALA A 9 22.44 52.86 -10.02
CA ALA A 9 21.60 51.68 -9.87
C ALA A 9 20.46 52.03 -8.91
N GLY A 10 19.23 51.96 -9.41
CA GLY A 10 18.04 52.40 -8.70
C GLY A 10 17.97 51.78 -7.30
N THR A 11 17.84 52.64 -6.30
CA THR A 11 17.42 52.26 -4.95
C THR A 11 15.92 51.96 -4.96
N SER A 12 15.48 51.03 -5.81
CA SER A 12 14.12 50.52 -5.73
C SER A 12 14.05 49.63 -4.50
N VAL A 13 13.40 50.13 -3.45
CA VAL A 13 12.96 49.29 -2.34
C VAL A 13 11.97 48.30 -2.94
N THR A 14 12.36 47.04 -3.11
CA THR A 14 11.44 45.99 -3.49
C THR A 14 10.40 45.89 -2.37
N PRO A 15 9.10 46.13 -2.64
CA PRO A 15 8.09 45.98 -1.60
C PRO A 15 8.12 44.53 -1.10
N ILE A 16 8.31 44.35 0.21
CA ILE A 16 8.17 43.04 0.83
C ILE A 16 6.68 42.73 0.82
N PRO A 17 6.23 41.64 0.15
CA PRO A 17 4.84 41.26 0.17
C PRO A 17 4.43 40.98 1.62
N VAL A 18 3.52 41.81 2.14
CA VAL A 18 2.86 41.56 3.42
C VAL A 18 1.87 40.42 3.22
N PRO A 19 1.97 39.33 4.01
CA PRO A 19 1.01 38.24 3.90
C PRO A 19 -0.40 38.76 4.21
N THR A 20 -1.31 38.62 3.25
CA THR A 20 -2.73 38.98 3.40
C THR A 20 -3.56 37.86 4.02
N VAL A 21 -2.95 36.70 4.26
CA VAL A 21 -3.55 35.50 4.86
C VAL A 21 -2.74 35.12 6.10
N ASP A 22 -3.43 34.71 7.16
CA ASP A 22 -2.79 34.28 8.40
C ASP A 22 -1.87 33.06 8.14
N PRO A 23 -0.58 33.10 8.51
CA PRO A 23 0.34 31.98 8.31
C PRO A 23 -0.07 30.70 9.07
N GLU A 24 -0.84 30.79 10.15
CA GLU A 24 -1.34 29.60 10.85
C GLU A 24 -2.44 28.87 10.08
N LEU A 25 -3.06 29.54 9.09
CA LEU A 25 -4.08 28.96 8.21
C LEU A 25 -3.48 28.04 7.12
N VAL A 26 -2.19 28.20 6.79
CA VAL A 26 -1.52 27.48 5.68
C VAL A 26 -0.47 26.48 6.15
N THR A 27 -0.12 26.50 7.42
CA THR A 27 0.83 25.55 8.00
C THR A 27 0.04 24.59 8.88
N PRO A 28 -0.18 23.33 8.47
CA PRO A 28 -0.85 22.39 9.33
C PRO A 28 -0.04 22.28 10.62
N GLY A 29 -0.57 22.84 11.71
CA GLY A 29 0.07 22.76 13.02
C GLY A 29 0.22 21.32 13.49
N PRO A 30 0.68 21.08 14.73
CA PRO A 30 0.90 19.74 15.26
C PRO A 30 -0.29 18.79 15.07
N TRP A 31 -1.52 19.31 15.13
CA TRP A 31 -2.74 18.58 14.84
C TRP A 31 -2.85 18.06 13.41
N GLY A 32 -2.55 18.89 12.40
CA GLY A 32 -2.60 18.49 11.00
C GLY A 32 -1.55 17.41 10.70
N PHE A 33 -0.34 17.54 11.26
CA PHE A 33 0.69 16.50 11.17
C PHE A 33 0.24 15.19 11.84
N GLY A 34 -0.36 15.28 13.03
CA GLY A 34 -0.91 14.12 13.75
C GLY A 34 -1.98 13.37 12.94
N ILE A 35 -2.88 14.09 12.28
CA ILE A 35 -3.90 13.49 11.41
C ILE A 35 -3.25 12.75 10.24
N ILE A 36 -2.25 13.33 9.57
CA ILE A 36 -1.56 12.67 8.45
C ILE A 36 -0.83 11.39 8.91
N VAL A 37 -0.16 11.43 10.06
CA VAL A 37 0.48 10.24 10.64
C VAL A 37 -0.58 9.16 10.93
N PHE A 38 -1.71 9.53 11.53
CA PHE A 38 -2.80 8.61 11.79
C PHE A 38 -3.35 7.97 10.51
N VAL A 39 -3.63 8.76 9.48
CA VAL A 39 -4.10 8.26 8.18
C VAL A 39 -3.07 7.33 7.55
N THR A 40 -1.79 7.68 7.62
CA THR A 40 -0.70 6.83 7.12
C THR A 40 -0.68 5.47 7.83
N VAL A 41 -0.78 5.46 9.15
CA VAL A 41 -0.87 4.22 9.94
C VAL A 41 -2.10 3.42 9.56
N ALA A 42 -3.26 4.06 9.42
CA ALA A 42 -4.50 3.40 9.01
C ALA A 42 -4.36 2.73 7.63
N VAL A 43 -3.73 3.40 6.66
CA VAL A 43 -3.47 2.85 5.33
C VAL A 43 -2.50 1.66 5.40
N VAL A 44 -1.43 1.75 6.18
CA VAL A 44 -0.48 0.64 6.37
C VAL A 44 -1.17 -0.56 7.03
N LEU A 45 -1.98 -0.32 8.06
CA LEU A 45 -2.76 -1.36 8.73
C LEU A 45 -3.76 -2.01 7.78
N LEU A 46 -4.43 -1.21 6.93
CA LEU A 46 -5.35 -1.72 5.91
C LEU A 46 -4.63 -2.58 4.86
N ALA A 47 -3.47 -2.16 4.39
CA ALA A 47 -2.65 -2.94 3.45
C ALA A 47 -2.14 -4.24 4.11
N ALA A 48 -1.69 -4.16 5.36
CA ALA A 48 -1.29 -5.32 6.14
C ALA A 48 -2.46 -6.27 6.41
N ASP A 49 -3.66 -5.75 6.65
CA ASP A 49 -4.88 -6.54 6.80
C ASP A 49 -5.24 -7.24 5.50
N MET A 50 -5.29 -6.53 4.38
CA MET A 50 -5.55 -7.11 3.06
C MET A 50 -4.56 -8.24 2.75
N THR A 51 -3.26 -8.01 2.95
CA THR A 51 -2.25 -9.05 2.70
C THR A 51 -2.37 -10.24 3.66
N ARG A 52 -2.65 -10.01 4.95
CA ARG A 52 -2.92 -11.08 5.93
C ARG A 52 -4.17 -11.88 5.55
N ARG A 53 -5.25 -11.21 5.16
CA ARG A 53 -6.51 -11.83 4.72
C ARG A 53 -6.27 -12.72 3.51
N ILE A 54 -5.57 -12.21 2.51
CA ILE A 54 -5.24 -12.95 1.29
C ILE A 54 -4.35 -14.16 1.60
N ARG A 55 -3.28 -14.00 2.39
CA ARG A 55 -2.42 -15.12 2.81
C ARG A 55 -3.20 -16.20 3.54
N ARG A 56 -4.06 -15.81 4.49
CA ARG A 56 -4.89 -16.76 5.24
C ARG A 56 -5.87 -17.52 4.34
N GLY A 57 -6.42 -16.87 3.31
CA GLY A 57 -7.30 -17.51 2.34
C GLY A 57 -6.58 -18.54 1.48
N ARG A 58 -5.39 -18.18 0.95
CA ARG A 58 -4.60 -19.06 0.07
C ARG A 58 -4.07 -20.30 0.77
N VAL A 59 -3.50 -20.14 1.97
CA VAL A 59 -2.99 -21.30 2.75
C VAL A 59 -4.08 -22.36 2.96
N ARG A 60 -5.33 -21.93 3.18
CA ARG A 60 -6.45 -22.86 3.32
C ARG A 60 -6.83 -23.51 2.00
N ALA A 61 -6.79 -22.77 0.89
CA ALA A 61 -7.08 -23.31 -0.44
C ALA A 61 -6.02 -24.33 -0.87
N ASP A 62 -4.74 -24.01 -0.69
CA ASP A 62 -3.62 -24.89 -1.05
C ASP A 62 -3.71 -26.24 -0.29
N ILE A 63 -4.05 -26.21 1.01
CA ILE A 63 -4.24 -27.44 1.81
C ILE A 63 -5.46 -28.24 1.33
N GLN A 64 -6.57 -27.58 0.98
CA GLN A 64 -7.77 -28.27 0.49
C GLN A 64 -7.52 -28.92 -0.87
N GLU A 65 -6.78 -28.26 -1.77
CA GLU A 65 -6.42 -28.81 -3.07
C GLU A 65 -5.56 -30.08 -2.94
N GLU A 66 -4.62 -30.10 -2.00
CA GLU A 66 -3.81 -31.30 -1.71
C GLU A 66 -4.67 -32.44 -1.14
N LEU A 67 -5.60 -32.14 -0.23
CA LEU A 67 -6.54 -33.12 0.32
C LEU A 67 -7.48 -33.69 -0.75
N ASP A 68 -8.05 -32.84 -1.60
CA ASP A 68 -8.94 -33.23 -2.69
C ASP A 68 -8.21 -34.13 -3.70
N ALA A 69 -6.93 -33.84 -3.99
CA ALA A 69 -6.10 -34.68 -4.86
C ALA A 69 -5.81 -36.05 -4.24
N GLU A 70 -5.47 -36.10 -2.95
CA GLU A 70 -5.29 -37.36 -2.23
C GLU A 70 -6.57 -38.21 -2.22
N GLU A 71 -7.73 -37.59 -1.98
CA GLU A 71 -9.02 -38.28 -2.00
C GLU A 71 -9.34 -38.82 -3.39
N ALA A 72 -9.11 -38.03 -4.45
CA ALA A 72 -9.29 -38.47 -5.83
C ALA A 72 -8.37 -39.64 -6.20
N GLU A 73 -7.11 -39.64 -5.76
CA GLU A 73 -6.20 -40.77 -5.95
C GLU A 73 -6.67 -42.02 -5.19
N ARG A 74 -7.14 -41.86 -3.94
CA ARG A 74 -7.67 -42.98 -3.14
C ARG A 74 -8.90 -43.59 -3.81
N ASP A 75 -9.81 -42.76 -4.31
CA ASP A 75 -11.01 -43.18 -5.03
C ASP A 75 -10.67 -43.89 -6.33
N ALA A 76 -9.72 -43.36 -7.12
CA ALA A 76 -9.24 -44.00 -8.33
C ALA A 76 -8.65 -45.39 -8.03
N ARG A 77 -7.77 -45.49 -7.03
CA ARG A 77 -7.19 -46.77 -6.60
C ARG A 77 -8.23 -47.74 -6.03
N ALA A 78 -9.31 -47.25 -5.42
CA ALA A 78 -10.40 -48.08 -4.95
C ALA A 78 -11.21 -48.65 -6.11
N ARG A 79 -11.52 -47.83 -7.13
CA ARG A 79 -12.20 -48.26 -8.37
C ARG A 79 -11.37 -49.28 -9.14
N GLU A 80 -10.07 -49.04 -9.31
CA GLU A 80 -9.15 -49.98 -9.96
C GLU A 80 -9.00 -51.31 -9.23
N ARG A 81 -9.19 -51.33 -7.90
CA ARG A 81 -9.20 -52.58 -7.13
C ARG A 81 -10.50 -53.34 -7.34
N GLY A 82 -11.64 -52.67 -7.23
CA GLY A 82 -12.94 -53.29 -7.51
C GLY A 82 -13.03 -53.90 -8.90
N ASP A 83 -12.58 -53.18 -9.94
CA ASP A 83 -12.57 -53.67 -11.32
C ASP A 83 -11.64 -54.89 -11.55
N ARG A 84 -10.54 -54.99 -10.79
CA ARG A 84 -9.66 -56.16 -10.82
C ARG A 84 -10.26 -57.37 -10.14
N ASP A 85 -10.96 -57.17 -9.03
CA ASP A 85 -11.61 -58.25 -8.29
C ASP A 85 -12.78 -58.84 -9.11
N ASP A 86 -13.53 -58.01 -9.84
CA ASP A 86 -14.62 -58.44 -10.74
C ASP A 86 -14.12 -59.25 -11.96
N GLN A 87 -12.91 -58.98 -12.45
CA GLN A 87 -12.29 -59.73 -13.57
C GLN A 87 -11.72 -61.10 -13.16
N ALA A 88 -11.54 -61.34 -11.86
CA ALA A 88 -10.96 -62.57 -11.33
C ALA A 88 -11.99 -63.67 -11.02
N LEU A 89 -13.29 -63.40 -11.22
CA LEU A 89 -14.43 -64.30 -11.04
C LEU A 89 -14.90 -64.89 -12.38
#